data_AF-A0A142WZI5-F1
#
_entry.id   AF-A0A142WZI5-F1
#
_cell.length_a   1.000
_cell.length_b   1.000
_cell.length_c   1.000
_cell.angle_alpha   90.00
_cell.angle_beta   90.00
_cell.angle_gamma   90.00
#
_symmetry.space_group_name_H-M   'P 1'
#
loop_
_entity.id
_entity.type
_entity.pdbx_description
1 polymer ?
#
loop_
_entity_poly.entity_id
_entity_poly.type
_entity_poly.pdbx_seq_one_letter_code
_entity_poly.pdbx_strand_id
1 'polypeptide(L)'
;MFSFRVPLLALSACALLTGCGGGDRPSLVTVTGKVLIDGKPLEGASVFLKRIDASDSKHRRPSRAITNAQGEFSPKTYGDAEGLPVGKYKVGVVKTEYAEKLPENFNAENPATTPVKMRWLVPKPYNDPETSGLTVEITSSGMTPPAIQLDTGGAAPIVESTAAKRAANEP
;
A
#
# COMPACT_ATOMS: atom_id res chain seq x y z
N MET A 1 -27.62 -23.71 -69.90
CA MET A 1 -26.59 -22.65 -70.02
C MET A 1 -25.75 -22.70 -68.75
N PHE A 2 -24.68 -23.50 -68.75
CA PHE A 2 -23.70 -23.60 -67.66
C PHE A 2 -22.53 -22.69 -67.99
N SER A 3 -22.09 -21.85 -67.05
CA SER A 3 -20.70 -21.41 -66.97
C SER A 3 -20.35 -20.99 -65.53
N PHE A 4 -19.50 -21.83 -64.93
CA PHE A 4 -18.64 -21.60 -63.77
C PHE A 4 -17.81 -20.31 -63.90
N ARG A 5 -17.63 -19.54 -62.81
CA ARG A 5 -16.42 -18.74 -62.52
C ARG A 5 -16.20 -18.53 -61.00
N VAL A 6 -15.18 -19.21 -60.48
CA VAL A 6 -14.43 -19.03 -59.22
C VAL A 6 -12.97 -19.42 -59.59
N PRO A 7 -11.84 -18.94 -58.99
CA PRO A 7 -11.58 -18.07 -57.82
C PRO A 7 -10.52 -16.95 -58.09
N LEU A 8 -10.18 -16.11 -57.09
CA LEU A 8 -8.80 -15.88 -56.57
C LEU A 8 -8.73 -14.67 -55.58
N LEU A 9 -8.51 -14.97 -54.30
CA LEU A 9 -7.54 -14.36 -53.36
C LEU A 9 -7.29 -12.82 -53.36
N ALA A 10 -7.63 -12.14 -52.26
CA ALA A 10 -6.77 -11.18 -51.53
C ALA A 10 -7.57 -10.59 -50.33
N LEU A 11 -7.35 -11.04 -49.09
CA LEU A 11 -6.29 -10.62 -48.15
C LEU A 11 -6.73 -9.46 -47.25
N SER A 12 -7.15 -9.84 -46.04
CA SER A 12 -6.76 -9.25 -44.74
C SER A 12 -6.67 -7.73 -44.62
N ALA A 13 -7.56 -7.17 -43.80
CA ALA A 13 -7.24 -6.00 -42.99
C ALA A 13 -7.81 -6.20 -41.58
N CYS A 14 -7.06 -6.93 -40.77
CA CYS A 14 -7.08 -6.80 -39.32
C CYS A 14 -6.85 -5.33 -38.95
N ALA A 15 -7.87 -4.66 -38.42
CA ALA A 15 -7.67 -3.57 -37.48
C ALA A 15 -8.07 -4.08 -36.10
N LEU A 16 -7.11 -4.78 -35.49
CA LEU A 16 -7.08 -5.13 -34.07
C LEU A 16 -7.25 -3.83 -33.27
N LEU A 17 -8.47 -3.54 -32.86
CA LEU A 17 -8.74 -2.48 -31.90
C LEU A 17 -8.92 -3.09 -30.51
N THR A 18 -8.19 -2.47 -29.60
CA THR A 18 -8.29 -2.54 -28.13
C THR A 18 -7.58 -3.72 -27.46
N GLY A 19 -6.51 -3.38 -26.73
CA GLY A 19 -5.94 -4.28 -25.72
C GLY A 19 -4.44 -4.18 -25.49
N CYS A 20 -3.79 -3.05 -25.76
CA CYS A 20 -2.45 -2.82 -25.20
C CYS A 20 -2.60 -2.63 -23.67
N GLY A 21 -2.47 -3.74 -22.96
CA GLY A 21 -2.50 -3.83 -21.50
C GLY A 21 -2.11 -5.23 -21.01
N GLY A 22 -1.44 -6.02 -21.85
CA GLY A 22 -0.91 -7.33 -21.50
C GLY A 22 0.37 -7.18 -20.71
N GLY A 23 0.25 -7.15 -19.39
CA GLY A 23 1.31 -7.57 -18.48
C GLY A 23 0.73 -8.63 -17.57
N ASP A 24 1.48 -9.69 -17.28
CA ASP A 24 1.17 -10.77 -16.33
C ASP A 24 0.87 -10.25 -14.91
N ARG A 25 -0.23 -9.51 -14.75
CA ARG A 25 -0.68 -8.99 -13.48
C ARG A 25 -1.66 -10.00 -12.90
N PRO A 26 -1.41 -10.50 -11.68
CA PRO A 26 -2.35 -11.40 -11.03
C PRO A 26 -3.69 -10.69 -10.80
N SER A 27 -4.79 -11.45 -10.90
CA SER A 27 -6.14 -10.95 -10.65
C SER A 27 -6.23 -10.30 -9.27
N LEU A 28 -6.82 -9.11 -9.21
CA LEU A 28 -7.02 -8.35 -7.98
C LEU A 28 -8.40 -8.65 -7.40
N VAL A 29 -8.46 -8.80 -6.09
CA VAL A 29 -9.70 -8.90 -5.32
C VAL A 29 -9.85 -7.63 -4.52
N THR A 30 -11.05 -7.04 -4.52
CA THR A 30 -11.38 -5.91 -3.65
C THR A 30 -11.24 -6.33 -2.19
N VAL A 31 -10.39 -5.63 -1.46
CA VAL A 31 -10.12 -5.91 -0.05
C VAL A 31 -10.53 -4.70 0.78
N THR A 32 -11.27 -4.97 1.85
CA THR A 32 -11.49 -4.02 2.94
C THR A 32 -11.02 -4.67 4.23
N GLY A 33 -10.22 -3.94 4.99
CA GLY A 33 -9.75 -4.36 6.29
C GLY A 33 -9.96 -3.26 7.31
N LYS A 34 -9.86 -3.62 8.59
CA LYS A 34 -9.92 -2.67 9.71
C LYS A 34 -8.63 -2.72 10.51
N VAL A 35 -8.16 -1.57 11.01
CA VAL A 35 -7.08 -1.50 11.99
C VAL A 35 -7.65 -0.97 13.30
N LEU A 36 -7.34 -1.70 14.37
CA LEU A 36 -7.67 -1.34 15.72
C LEU A 36 -6.38 -1.23 16.53
N ILE A 37 -6.30 -0.24 17.43
CA ILE A 37 -5.25 -0.14 18.44
C ILE A 37 -5.90 -0.11 19.81
N ASP A 38 -5.49 -1.02 20.70
CA ASP A 38 -6.07 -1.18 22.04
C ASP A 38 -7.62 -1.28 22.00
N GLY A 39 -8.14 -1.98 21.01
CA GLY A 39 -9.58 -2.18 20.77
C GLY A 39 -10.33 -1.00 20.13
N LYS A 40 -9.66 0.11 19.83
CA LYS A 40 -10.28 1.32 19.22
C LYS A 40 -9.91 1.46 17.74
N PRO A 41 -10.81 1.96 16.88
CA PRO A 41 -10.50 2.34 15.51
C PRO A 41 -9.28 3.27 15.42
N LEU A 42 -8.31 2.91 14.57
CA LEU A 42 -7.13 3.73 14.33
C LEU A 42 -7.28 4.51 13.03
N GLU A 43 -7.54 5.81 13.13
CA GLU A 43 -7.70 6.71 11.98
C GLU A 43 -6.37 7.22 11.40
N GLY A 44 -6.30 7.35 10.08
CA GLY A 44 -5.21 7.99 9.35
C GLY A 44 -3.86 7.27 9.51
N ALA A 45 -3.88 5.97 9.80
CA ALA A 45 -2.69 5.13 9.83
C ALA A 45 -2.37 4.64 8.42
N SER A 46 -1.08 4.63 8.09
CA SER A 46 -0.59 4.03 6.85
C SER A 46 -0.41 2.53 7.06
N VAL A 47 -1.11 1.74 6.25
CA VAL A 47 -1.04 0.29 6.24
C VAL A 47 -0.23 -0.15 5.03
N PHE A 48 0.77 -1.01 5.25
CA PHE A 48 1.64 -1.57 4.23
C PHE A 48 1.43 -3.08 4.17
N LEU A 49 1.07 -3.61 3.01
CA LEU A 49 0.89 -5.04 2.80
C LEU A 49 1.97 -5.55 1.85
N LYS A 50 2.87 -6.38 2.38
CA LYS A 50 3.95 -7.01 1.62
C LYS A 50 3.64 -8.48 1.40
N ARG A 51 3.53 -8.87 0.14
CA ARG A 51 3.22 -10.24 -0.26
C ARG A 51 4.36 -11.20 0.11
N ILE A 52 4.05 -12.35 0.70
CA ILE A 52 5.04 -13.34 1.18
C ILE A 52 5.61 -14.15 0.02
N ASP A 53 4.77 -14.54 -0.94
CA ASP A 53 5.10 -15.39 -2.09
C ASP A 53 5.52 -14.58 -3.32
N ALA A 54 6.07 -13.38 -3.15
CA ALA A 54 6.60 -12.56 -4.25
C ALA A 54 7.91 -13.16 -4.80
N SER A 55 7.82 -14.33 -5.43
CA SER A 55 8.90 -15.01 -6.14
C SER A 55 9.40 -14.16 -7.33
N ASP A 56 8.56 -13.24 -7.80
CA ASP A 56 8.88 -12.33 -8.88
C ASP A 56 9.24 -10.94 -8.34
N SER A 57 10.47 -10.51 -8.62
CA SER A 57 11.05 -9.22 -8.21
C SER A 57 10.22 -7.99 -8.60
N LYS A 58 9.33 -8.14 -9.60
CA LYS A 58 8.38 -7.11 -10.06
C LYS A 58 7.25 -6.81 -9.07
N HIS A 59 6.94 -7.73 -8.16
CA HIS A 59 5.81 -7.64 -7.23
C HIS A 59 6.24 -7.37 -5.78
N ARG A 60 7.48 -6.89 -5.58
CA ARG A 60 8.08 -6.72 -4.25
C ARG A 60 7.66 -5.44 -3.51
N ARG A 61 7.08 -4.46 -4.22
CA ARG A 61 6.65 -3.20 -3.60
C ARG A 61 5.42 -3.47 -2.73
N PRO A 62 5.43 -3.06 -1.45
CA PRO A 62 4.26 -3.20 -0.60
C PRO A 62 3.12 -2.34 -1.14
N SER A 63 1.90 -2.88 -1.07
CA SER A 63 0.70 -2.08 -1.32
C SER A 63 0.44 -1.19 -0.11
N ARG A 64 -0.12 0.00 -0.34
CA ARG A 64 -0.36 0.98 0.72
C ARG A 64 -1.83 1.36 0.79
N ALA A 65 -2.32 1.59 2.01
CA ALA A 65 -3.62 2.17 2.29
C ALA A 65 -3.51 3.18 3.45
N ILE A 66 -4.52 4.05 3.57
CA ILE A 66 -4.69 4.93 4.74
C ILE A 66 -6.04 4.59 5.37
N THR A 67 -6.08 4.44 6.69
CA THR A 67 -7.31 4.16 7.40
C THR A 67 -8.20 5.41 7.54
N ASN A 68 -9.52 5.24 7.45
CA ASN A 68 -10.51 6.30 7.70
C ASN A 68 -10.81 6.45 9.21
N ALA A 69 -11.77 7.32 9.57
CA ALA A 69 -12.20 7.55 10.95
C ALA A 69 -12.73 6.29 11.67
N GLN A 70 -13.24 5.32 10.91
CA GLN A 70 -13.70 4.02 11.41
C GLN A 70 -12.56 3.00 11.48
N GLY A 71 -11.33 3.37 11.13
CA GLY A 71 -10.17 2.47 11.09
C GLY A 71 -10.15 1.56 9.87
N GLU A 72 -11.04 1.76 8.91
CA GLU A 72 -11.16 0.92 7.71
C GLU A 72 -10.20 1.39 6.63
N PHE A 73 -9.65 0.45 5.86
CA PHE A 73 -8.74 0.72 4.77
C PHE A 73 -9.04 -0.16 3.55
N SER A 74 -8.78 0.39 2.37
CA SER A 74 -8.84 -0.31 1.10
C SER A 74 -7.51 -0.12 0.37
N PRO A 75 -6.69 -1.17 0.23
CA PRO A 75 -5.38 -1.06 -0.39
C PRO A 75 -5.47 -0.90 -1.90
N LYS A 76 -4.53 -0.13 -2.42
CA LYS A 76 -4.29 0.01 -3.86
C LYS A 76 -2.97 -0.64 -4.23
N THR A 77 -2.93 -1.26 -5.39
CA THR A 77 -1.79 -2.01 -5.93
C THR A 77 -1.50 -1.55 -7.37
N TYR A 78 -0.23 -1.66 -7.80
CA TYR A 78 0.20 -1.30 -9.16
C TYR A 78 -0.13 0.13 -9.61
N GLY A 79 -0.01 1.09 -8.68
CA GLY A 79 -0.45 2.47 -8.88
C GLY A 79 -1.79 2.67 -8.18
N ASP A 80 -2.85 2.86 -8.96
CA ASP A 80 -4.18 3.18 -8.44
C ASP A 80 -5.20 2.04 -8.59
N ALA A 81 -4.77 0.83 -8.98
CA ALA A 81 -5.70 -0.29 -9.10
C ALA A 81 -6.15 -0.75 -7.71
N GLU A 82 -7.46 -0.84 -7.51
CA GLU A 82 -8.02 -1.23 -6.23
C GLU A 82 -7.89 -2.73 -5.99
N GLY A 83 -7.64 -3.08 -4.73
CA GLY A 83 -7.58 -4.46 -4.29
C GLY A 83 -6.18 -5.06 -4.32
N LEU A 84 -6.12 -6.33 -3.94
CA LEU A 84 -4.89 -7.09 -3.79
C LEU A 84 -5.00 -8.41 -4.53
N PRO A 85 -3.89 -8.95 -5.05
CA PRO A 85 -3.84 -10.34 -5.45
C PRO A 85 -4.19 -11.28 -4.30
N VAL A 86 -4.88 -12.37 -4.59
CA VAL A 86 -5.05 -13.49 -3.64
C VAL A 86 -3.67 -13.98 -3.17
N GLY A 87 -3.51 -14.20 -1.87
CA GLY A 87 -2.25 -14.65 -1.28
C GLY A 87 -2.07 -14.22 0.17
N LYS A 88 -0.90 -14.52 0.73
CA LYS A 88 -0.53 -14.18 2.11
C LYS A 88 0.36 -12.95 2.15
N TYR A 89 0.11 -12.08 3.11
CA TYR A 89 0.78 -10.81 3.25
C TYR A 89 1.28 -10.62 4.68
N LYS A 90 2.48 -10.05 4.81
CA LYS A 90 2.92 -9.41 6.04
C LYS A 90 2.41 -7.98 6.08
N VAL A 91 2.09 -7.49 7.28
CA VAL A 91 1.50 -6.16 7.47
C VAL A 91 2.42 -5.27 8.29
N GLY A 92 2.68 -4.07 7.79
CA GLY A 92 3.22 -2.97 8.59
C GLY A 92 2.14 -1.91 8.80
N VAL A 93 2.07 -1.32 9.98
CA VAL A 93 1.18 -0.19 10.29
C VAL A 93 2.00 0.92 10.90
N VAL A 94 1.87 2.13 10.35
CA VAL A 94 2.56 3.32 10.83
C VAL A 94 1.55 4.43 11.09
N LYS A 95 1.60 5.01 12.29
CA LYS A 95 0.91 6.25 12.61
C LYS A 95 1.82 7.17 13.41
N THR A 96 2.01 8.37 12.89
CA THR A 96 2.74 9.44 13.55
C THR A 96 1.97 10.76 13.46
N GLU A 97 2.23 11.65 14.40
CA GLU A 97 1.73 13.02 14.43
C GLU A 97 2.81 13.97 14.92
N TYR A 98 2.65 15.27 14.69
CA TYR A 98 3.55 16.25 15.30
C TYR A 98 3.29 16.34 16.80
N ALA A 99 4.33 16.17 17.61
CA ALA A 99 4.22 16.23 19.07
C ALA A 99 4.08 17.66 19.58
N GLU A 100 4.54 18.64 18.80
CA GLU A 100 4.55 20.06 19.12
C GLU A 100 4.13 20.88 17.88
N LYS A 101 3.85 22.17 18.08
CA LYS A 101 3.59 23.09 16.98
C LYS A 101 4.81 23.11 16.04
N LEU A 102 4.54 23.10 14.74
CA LEU A 102 5.59 23.25 13.74
C LEU A 102 6.38 24.55 13.99
N PRO A 103 7.71 24.50 13.93
CA PRO A 103 8.53 25.70 14.09
C PRO A 103 8.26 26.68 12.93
N GLU A 104 8.47 27.98 13.17
CA GLU A 104 8.14 29.03 12.18
C GLU A 104 8.92 28.90 10.87
N ASN A 105 10.12 28.31 10.92
CA ASN A 105 10.95 28.03 9.76
C ASN A 105 10.66 26.67 9.10
N PHE A 106 9.59 25.97 9.48
CA PHE A 106 9.24 24.69 8.89
C PHE A 106 8.93 24.84 7.39
N ASN A 107 9.74 24.16 6.58
CA ASN A 107 9.53 24.09 5.15
C ASN A 107 8.74 22.81 4.82
N ALA A 108 7.47 22.95 4.42
CA ALA A 108 6.62 21.82 4.04
C ALA A 108 7.06 21.14 2.73
N GLU A 109 7.70 21.87 1.82
CA GLU A 109 8.27 21.33 0.57
C GLU A 109 9.55 20.53 0.82
N ASN A 110 10.31 20.91 1.86
CA ASN A 110 11.50 20.20 2.29
C ASN A 110 11.54 20.00 3.81
N PRO A 111 10.70 19.09 4.35
CA PRO A 111 10.53 18.90 5.80
C PRO A 111 11.78 18.33 6.47
N ALA A 112 12.76 17.82 5.70
CA ALA A 112 14.02 17.30 6.22
C ALA A 112 15.01 18.39 6.68
N THR A 113 14.78 19.65 6.29
CA THR A 113 15.64 20.79 6.65
C THR A 113 15.42 21.28 8.07
N THR A 114 14.25 20.98 8.64
CA THR A 114 13.84 21.48 9.94
C THR A 114 13.50 20.31 10.86
N PRO A 115 14.21 20.14 11.99
CA PRO A 115 13.87 19.11 12.96
C PRO A 115 12.45 19.34 13.49
N VAL A 116 11.64 18.28 13.51
CA VAL A 116 10.31 18.28 14.10
C VAL A 116 10.20 17.11 15.05
N LYS A 117 9.48 17.29 16.16
CA LYS A 117 9.18 16.19 17.07
C LYS A 117 7.96 15.45 16.56
N MET A 118 8.11 14.16 16.31
CA MET A 118 7.03 13.27 15.92
C MET A 118 6.66 12.38 17.10
N ARG A 119 5.37 12.26 17.39
CA ARG A 119 4.82 11.28 18.32
C ARG A 119 4.41 10.03 17.54
N TRP A 120 4.99 8.90 17.90
CA TRP A 120 4.67 7.58 17.36
C TRP A 120 3.49 6.99 18.12
N LEU A 121 2.32 6.99 17.50
CA LEU A 121 1.09 6.47 18.09
C LEU A 121 1.00 4.94 17.98
N VAL A 122 1.67 4.36 16.99
CA VAL A 122 1.80 2.90 16.82
C VAL A 122 3.19 2.47 17.30
N PRO A 123 3.29 1.41 18.13
CA PRO A 123 4.57 0.85 18.55
C PRO A 123 5.48 0.49 17.37
N LYS A 124 6.77 0.82 17.48
CA LYS A 124 7.76 0.61 16.42
C LYS A 124 7.81 -0.79 15.80
N PRO A 125 7.64 -1.89 16.56
CA PRO A 125 7.65 -3.23 15.97
C PRO A 125 6.64 -3.39 14.84
N TYR A 126 5.48 -2.72 14.91
CA TYR A 126 4.46 -2.82 13.86
C TYR A 126 4.77 -2.02 12.60
N ASN A 127 5.75 -1.11 12.61
CA ASN A 127 6.01 -0.20 11.50
C ASN A 127 6.59 -0.91 10.26
N ASP A 128 7.25 -2.06 10.44
CA ASP A 128 7.89 -2.82 9.37
C ASP A 128 7.13 -4.14 9.17
N PRO A 129 6.60 -4.40 7.95
CA PRO A 129 5.97 -5.69 7.64
C PRO A 129 6.86 -6.90 7.95
N GLU A 130 8.19 -6.79 7.88
CA GLU A 130 9.09 -7.92 8.13
C GLU A 130 9.18 -8.31 9.60
N THR A 131 9.05 -7.34 10.52
CA THR A 131 9.30 -7.54 11.96
C THR A 131 8.04 -7.41 12.82
N SER A 132 6.93 -6.94 12.25
CA SER A 132 5.66 -6.75 12.97
C SER A 132 5.03 -8.03 13.52
N GLY A 133 5.37 -9.18 12.92
CA GLY A 133 4.69 -10.45 13.21
C GLY A 133 3.23 -10.50 12.74
N LEU A 134 2.73 -9.44 12.09
CA LEU A 134 1.35 -9.36 11.60
C LEU A 134 1.23 -9.99 10.22
N THR A 135 0.23 -10.84 10.04
CA THR A 135 -0.07 -11.46 8.75
C THR A 135 -1.56 -11.43 8.46
N VAL A 136 -1.89 -11.32 7.17
CA VAL A 136 -3.25 -11.46 6.65
C VAL A 136 -3.24 -12.32 5.40
N GLU A 137 -4.35 -13.00 5.16
CA GLU A 137 -4.60 -13.79 3.97
C GLU A 137 -5.73 -13.17 3.17
N ILE A 138 -5.47 -12.92 1.89
CA ILE A 138 -6.45 -12.40 0.95
C ILE A 138 -6.96 -13.58 0.13
N THR A 139 -8.27 -13.82 0.20
CA THR A 139 -8.99 -14.84 -0.55
C THR A 139 -10.03 -14.18 -1.47
N SER A 140 -10.68 -14.96 -2.33
CA SER A 140 -11.83 -14.47 -3.12
C SER A 140 -12.99 -14.00 -2.25
N SER A 141 -13.07 -14.43 -1.00
CA SER A 141 -14.11 -14.04 -0.03
C SER A 141 -13.74 -12.80 0.80
N GLY A 142 -12.51 -12.28 0.65
CA GLY A 142 -12.01 -11.12 1.40
C GLY A 142 -10.76 -11.41 2.24
N MET A 143 -10.52 -10.54 3.24
CA MET A 143 -9.35 -10.57 4.11
C MET A 143 -9.61 -11.34 5.41
N THR A 144 -8.67 -12.20 5.78
CA THR A 144 -8.67 -12.94 7.05
C THR A 144 -7.35 -12.71 7.80
N PRO A 145 -7.38 -12.30 9.07
CA PRO A 145 -8.55 -11.82 9.83
C PRO A 145 -9.14 -10.53 9.22
N PRO A 146 -10.42 -10.21 9.46
CA PRO A 146 -11.04 -8.99 8.93
C PRO A 146 -10.53 -7.71 9.60
N ALA A 147 -9.89 -7.84 10.76
CA ALA A 147 -9.32 -6.74 11.52
C ALA A 147 -7.89 -7.06 11.97
N ILE A 148 -7.04 -6.04 11.93
CA ILE A 148 -5.66 -6.04 12.38
C ILE A 148 -5.67 -5.38 13.75
N GLN A 149 -5.37 -6.18 14.77
CA GLN A 149 -5.32 -5.75 16.16
C GLN A 149 -3.88 -5.35 16.51
N LEU A 150 -3.69 -4.12 16.96
CA LEU A 150 -2.44 -3.61 17.49
C LEU A 150 -2.59 -3.42 19.00
N ASP A 151 -1.55 -3.79 19.74
CA ASP A 151 -1.51 -3.66 21.19
C ASP A 151 -0.32 -2.79 21.59
N THR A 152 -0.58 -1.71 22.33
CA THR A 152 0.48 -0.85 22.88
C THR A 152 1.11 -1.44 24.14
N GLY A 153 0.49 -2.46 24.75
CA GLY A 153 0.84 -2.95 26.07
C GLY A 153 0.62 -1.90 27.16
N GLY A 154 -0.17 -0.87 26.90
CA GLY A 154 -0.33 0.31 27.76
C GLY A 154 0.85 1.27 27.74
N ALA A 155 1.81 1.09 26.82
CA ALA A 155 2.95 1.99 26.69
C ALA A 155 2.53 3.34 26.11
N ALA A 156 3.06 4.43 26.67
CA ALA A 156 2.83 5.76 26.14
C ALA A 156 3.47 5.92 24.73
N PRO A 157 2.84 6.69 23.83
CA PRO A 157 3.42 7.03 22.52
C PRO A 157 4.84 7.62 22.65
N ILE A 158 5.77 7.11 21.87
CA ILE A 158 7.17 7.57 21.90
C ILE A 158 7.29 8.88 21.12
N VAL A 159 7.93 9.90 21.67
CA VAL A 159 8.23 11.15 20.97
C VAL A 159 9.69 11.15 20.53
N GLU A 160 9.94 11.38 19.25
CA GLU A 160 11.29 11.44 18.69
C GLU A 160 11.47 12.69 17.82
N SER A 161 12.65 13.30 17.89
CA SER A 161 13.01 14.37 16.96
C SER A 161 13.46 13.76 15.64
N THR A 162 12.94 14.25 14.52
CA THR A 162 13.57 14.00 13.22
C THR A 162 14.94 14.66 13.20
N ALA A 163 15.93 14.00 12.61
CA ALA A 163 17.22 14.63 12.36
C ALA A 163 17.07 15.60 11.17
N ALA A 164 17.59 16.82 11.31
CA ALA A 164 17.79 17.67 10.14
C ALA A 164 18.85 17.02 9.26
N LYS A 165 18.49 16.63 8.04
CA LYS A 165 19.49 16.27 7.06
C LYS A 165 20.10 17.59 6.61
N ARG A 166 21.35 17.89 7.04
CA ARG A 166 22.12 18.97 6.41
C ARG A 166 22.09 18.71 4.91
N ALA A 167 21.75 19.73 4.12
CA ALA A 167 21.73 19.63 2.68
C ALA A 167 23.10 19.15 2.22
N ALA A 168 23.19 17.88 1.83
CA ALA A 168 24.36 17.33 1.16
C ALA A 168 24.33 17.85 -0.28
N ASN A 169 24.63 19.14 -0.43
CA ASN A 169 24.90 19.78 -1.70
C ASN A 169 25.77 21.01 -1.41
N GLU A 170 26.99 20.75 -0.95
CA GLU A 170 28.09 21.68 -1.17
C GLU A 170 28.91 21.09 -2.32
N PRO A 171 29.21 21.87 -3.39
CA PRO A 171 29.84 21.39 -4.62
C PRO A 171 31.29 20.92 -4.42
#